data_AF-A0A1S1Y6E3-F1
#
_entry.id   AF-A0A1S1Y6E3-F1
#
_cell.length_a   1.000
_cell.length_b   1.000
_cell.length_c   1.000
_cell.angle_alpha   90.00
_cell.angle_beta   90.00
_cell.angle_gamma   90.00
#
_symmetry.space_group_name_H-M   'P 1'
#
loop_
_entity.id
_entity.type
_entity.pdbx_description
1 polymer ?
#
loop_
_entity_poly.entity_id
_entity_poly.type
_entity_poly.pdbx_seq_one_letter_code
_entity_poly.pdbx_strand_id
1 'polypeptide(L)'
;MTESADRSGFDVKAFLKTLTQRPGIYRMLDANAEIIYIGKAKNLKNRVSSYFRGNAVSPKQQAMVARISAIEVTVTHTEGEALLLESQLIKRHKPRYNISLRDDKSYPYVFISSFHDFPQLSFHRGAKKRRGRYFGPYPSASAVKETLKLLQKIFPVRQCEDAYYNARSRPCLQYQIERCTAPCVGLVGKEAYAADVENTILFLEGKGGLLIDNLVAKMEAASAELEFEAAAFYRDQIGRLRAVLEKQCVEGEKGDVDIVACAAKAGAACVQVFFIRAGQNLGNRQFFPKISDDDGPAEILQAFIAQFYLDKTVPAELIVSHQPPEAELLAEVLGEQAKRAVAISASVRGERAKWLQMATTNAESALNVKLADQQGLFGRFLSLQQELHCPETPSRLECFDISHTLGEQTVASCVVFDRNGPVKSDYRRFNIEGVTGGDDYAAIHQAVFRRFKRQKQGEHPAPDILFIDGGKGQVGEAEKALAELQINNVMIVGVAKGPDRKAGMEKIILAGRDQPLDVTPGAAALLLIQQIRDEAHRFAITGHRQRRSKARNRSRLEDIAGLGPKRRQSLLKQFGGLQGVVKASVDALTSIEGISRHLAQRIYDTFHQQDDH
;
A
#
# COMPACT_ATOMS: atom_id res chain seq x y z
N MET A 1 35.50 36.59 22.86
CA MET A 1 35.61 35.57 23.91
C MET A 1 34.59 34.50 23.60
N THR A 2 35.09 33.42 23.01
CA THR A 2 34.38 32.26 22.48
C THR A 2 34.69 31.10 23.40
N GLU A 3 33.74 30.67 24.24
CA GLU A 3 33.74 29.34 24.88
C GLU A 3 32.50 29.17 25.74
N SER A 4 31.60 28.27 25.33
CA SER A 4 30.69 27.44 26.14
C SER A 4 29.59 26.91 25.21
N ALA A 5 29.27 25.63 25.11
CA ALA A 5 29.61 24.50 25.94
C ALA A 5 29.82 23.26 25.05
N ASP A 6 30.96 22.61 25.24
CA ASP A 6 31.22 21.26 24.77
C ASP A 6 30.40 20.29 25.63
N ARG A 7 29.27 19.84 25.11
CA ARG A 7 28.44 18.78 25.71
C ARG A 7 28.14 17.70 24.67
N SER A 8 29.18 17.05 24.17
CA SER A 8 29.26 15.61 23.85
C SER A 8 30.64 15.35 23.26
N GLY A 9 31.33 14.28 23.66
CA GLY A 9 32.76 14.03 23.40
C GLY A 9 33.17 13.75 21.94
N PHE A 10 32.66 14.51 20.97
CA PHE A 10 33.01 14.43 19.57
C PHE A 10 33.80 15.67 19.14
N ASP A 11 35.12 15.53 19.02
CA ASP A 11 35.97 16.58 18.46
C ASP A 11 35.76 16.69 16.94
N VAL A 12 34.79 17.52 16.57
CA VAL A 12 34.45 17.85 15.18
C VAL A 12 35.70 18.35 14.44
N LYS A 13 36.56 19.16 15.08
CA LYS A 13 37.72 19.77 14.41
C LYS A 13 38.78 18.71 14.08
N ALA A 14 39.02 17.76 14.98
CA ALA A 14 39.91 16.62 14.70
C ALA A 14 39.35 15.73 13.59
N PHE A 15 38.06 15.39 13.64
CA PHE A 15 37.42 14.55 12.62
C PHE A 15 37.43 15.18 11.22
N LEU A 16 37.20 16.50 11.11
CA LEU A 16 37.25 17.19 9.81
C LEU A 16 38.64 17.11 9.13
N LYS A 17 39.72 16.94 9.90
CA LYS A 17 41.07 16.78 9.34
C LYS A 17 41.29 15.40 8.72
N THR A 18 40.64 14.36 9.23
CA THR A 18 40.78 12.97 8.75
C THR A 18 39.92 12.68 7.51
N LEU A 19 39.06 13.61 7.08
CA LEU A 19 38.18 13.41 5.93
C LEU A 19 38.93 13.41 4.60
N THR A 20 38.52 12.49 3.73
CA THR A 20 39.05 12.37 2.36
C THR A 20 38.40 13.39 1.43
N GLN A 21 39.07 13.70 0.31
CA GLN A 21 38.50 14.52 -0.77
C GLN A 21 37.74 13.70 -1.82
N ARG A 22 37.69 12.37 -1.67
CA ARG A 22 36.99 11.47 -2.60
C ARG A 22 35.47 11.62 -2.47
N PRO A 23 34.70 11.23 -3.50
CA PRO A 23 33.26 11.15 -3.39
C PRO A 23 32.83 10.09 -2.39
N GLY A 24 31.65 10.28 -1.82
CA GLY A 24 31.05 9.32 -0.92
C GLY A 24 29.83 9.85 -0.21
N ILE A 25 29.39 9.07 0.78
CA ILE A 25 28.27 9.39 1.64
C ILE A 25 28.75 9.69 3.06
N TYR A 26 28.01 10.52 3.76
CA TYR A 26 28.19 10.75 5.19
C TYR A 26 26.85 10.58 5.91
N ARG A 27 26.92 10.07 7.14
CA ARG A 27 25.79 9.83 8.03
C ARG A 27 26.05 10.61 9.31
N MET A 28 25.09 11.42 9.72
CA MET A 28 25.12 12.15 10.98
C MET A 28 24.25 11.41 11.99
N LEU A 29 24.81 11.15 13.16
CA LEU A 29 24.16 10.42 14.24
C LEU A 29 23.93 11.33 15.45
N ASP A 30 22.88 11.06 16.22
CA ASP A 30 22.60 11.74 17.48
C ASP A 30 23.22 11.04 18.70
N ALA A 31 23.01 11.58 19.90
CA ALA A 31 23.57 11.02 21.14
C ALA A 31 23.16 9.56 21.43
N ASN A 32 22.10 9.07 20.80
CA ASN A 32 21.61 7.69 20.93
C ASN A 32 22.11 6.76 19.80
N ALA A 33 23.04 7.25 18.97
CA ALA A 33 23.50 6.59 17.75
C ALA A 33 22.39 6.37 16.70
N GLU A 34 21.33 7.18 16.70
CA GLU A 34 20.32 7.17 15.64
C GLU A 34 20.74 8.04 14.46
N ILE A 35 20.54 7.54 13.23
CA ILE A 35 20.87 8.30 12.01
C ILE A 35 19.82 9.40 11.80
N ILE A 36 20.24 10.66 11.96
CA ILE A 36 19.37 11.83 11.82
C ILE A 36 19.42 12.44 10.42
N TYR A 37 20.55 12.29 9.72
CA TYR A 37 20.75 12.78 8.35
C TYR A 37 21.74 11.93 7.57
N ILE A 38 21.49 11.76 6.28
CA ILE A 38 22.37 11.13 5.31
C ILE A 38 22.56 12.11 4.16
N GLY A 39 23.79 12.32 3.71
CA GLY A 39 24.06 13.12 2.53
C GLY A 39 25.15 12.53 1.64
N LYS A 40 25.07 12.80 0.34
CA LYS A 40 26.15 12.56 -0.62
C LYS A 40 27.08 13.77 -0.73
N ALA A 41 28.31 13.52 -1.15
CA ALA A 41 29.29 14.55 -1.46
C ALA A 41 30.20 14.10 -2.61
N LYS A 42 30.47 15.00 -3.56
CA LYS A 42 31.57 14.85 -4.51
C LYS A 42 32.94 14.93 -3.83
N ASN A 43 33.03 15.77 -2.79
CA ASN A 43 34.20 15.92 -1.94
C ASN A 43 33.75 15.93 -0.48
N LEU A 44 33.98 14.81 0.21
CA LEU A 44 33.54 14.59 1.59
C LEU A 44 34.09 15.64 2.55
N LYS A 45 35.39 15.96 2.47
CA LYS A 45 36.02 16.96 3.32
C LYS A 45 35.36 18.33 3.19
N ASN A 46 35.17 18.82 1.95
CA ASN A 46 34.60 20.14 1.71
C ASN A 46 33.12 20.21 2.14
N ARG A 47 32.34 19.18 1.82
CA ARG A 47 30.89 19.16 2.10
C ARG A 47 30.60 19.01 3.60
N VAL A 48 31.28 18.11 4.29
CA VAL A 48 31.04 17.95 5.75
C VAL A 48 31.53 19.19 6.50
N SER A 49 32.67 19.76 6.09
CA SER A 49 33.18 21.00 6.69
C SER A 49 32.24 22.19 6.52
N SER A 50 31.42 22.25 5.47
CA SER A 50 30.52 23.41 5.26
C SER A 50 29.43 23.53 6.31
N TYR A 51 28.98 22.43 6.92
CA TYR A 51 27.96 22.47 7.98
C TYR A 51 28.45 23.15 9.26
N PHE A 52 29.76 23.15 9.50
CA PHE A 52 30.38 23.69 10.71
C PHE A 52 31.04 25.07 10.50
N ARG A 53 30.93 25.64 9.30
CA ARG A 53 31.31 27.04 9.06
C ARG A 53 30.20 27.92 9.64
N GLY A 54 30.56 28.96 10.40
CA GLY A 54 29.66 29.78 11.23
C GLY A 54 28.49 30.52 10.55
N ASN A 55 28.21 30.26 9.27
CA ASN A 55 27.05 30.75 8.54
C ASN A 55 26.17 29.56 8.15
N ALA A 56 25.44 28.99 9.12
CA ALA A 56 24.44 27.98 8.81
C ALA A 56 23.30 28.62 8.02
N VAL A 57 23.06 28.11 6.80
CA VAL A 57 22.24 28.78 5.76
C VAL A 57 20.74 28.66 6.03
N SER A 58 20.31 27.67 6.84
CA SER A 58 18.89 27.45 7.13
C SER A 58 18.61 27.02 8.58
N PRO A 59 17.43 27.33 9.14
CA PRO A 59 17.01 26.90 10.47
C PRO A 59 17.08 25.37 10.67
N LYS A 60 16.73 24.59 9.63
CA LYS A 60 16.86 23.13 9.61
C LYS A 60 18.30 22.67 9.85
N GLN A 61 19.26 23.30 9.16
CA GLN A 61 20.67 22.94 9.29
C GLN A 61 21.20 23.23 10.70
N GLN A 62 20.81 24.36 11.29
CA GLN A 62 21.19 24.71 12.67
C GLN A 62 20.66 23.68 13.67
N ALA A 63 19.36 23.35 13.58
CA ALA A 63 18.72 22.37 14.46
C ALA A 63 19.31 20.96 14.29
N MET A 64 19.71 20.59 13.07
CA MET A 64 20.37 19.33 12.77
C MET A 64 21.78 19.29 13.37
N VAL A 65 22.60 20.31 13.11
CA VAL A 65 24.00 20.39 13.58
C VAL A 65 24.08 20.36 15.10
N ALA A 66 23.16 21.02 15.80
CA ALA A 66 23.09 21.01 17.26
C ALA A 66 22.84 19.62 17.88
N ARG A 67 22.38 18.65 17.10
CA ARG A 67 22.08 17.28 17.58
C ARG A 67 23.13 16.24 17.16
N ILE A 68 24.15 16.64 16.40
CA ILE A 68 25.18 15.71 15.92
C ILE A 68 26.08 15.31 17.09
N SER A 69 26.17 14.01 17.35
CA SER A 69 27.13 13.41 18.28
C SER A 69 28.25 12.66 17.57
N ALA A 70 28.03 12.18 16.34
CA ALA A 70 29.00 11.43 15.56
C ALA A 70 28.73 11.55 14.06
N ILE A 71 29.78 11.40 13.25
CA ILE A 71 29.69 11.37 11.79
C ILE A 71 30.42 10.13 11.27
N GLU A 72 29.73 9.35 10.44
CA GLU A 72 30.31 8.21 9.74
C GLU A 72 30.38 8.49 8.24
N VAL A 73 31.41 7.98 7.57
CA VAL A 73 31.65 8.24 6.15
C VAL A 73 31.91 6.93 5.42
N THR A 74 31.35 6.80 4.21
CA THR A 74 31.63 5.69 3.29
C THR A 74 32.07 6.28 1.97
N VAL A 75 33.31 5.99 1.55
CA VAL A 75 33.89 6.47 0.30
C VAL A 75 33.38 5.62 -0.87
N THR A 76 33.01 6.26 -1.97
CA THR A 76 32.61 5.60 -3.22
C THR A 76 33.65 5.85 -4.33
N HIS A 77 33.53 5.15 -5.45
CA HIS A 77 34.40 5.38 -6.61
C HIS A 77 33.90 6.56 -7.44
N THR A 78 32.59 6.69 -7.60
CA THR A 78 31.96 7.76 -8.38
C THR A 78 30.92 8.53 -7.58
N GLU A 79 30.54 9.70 -8.08
CA GLU A 79 29.45 10.50 -7.53
C GLU A 79 28.09 9.83 -7.75
N GLY A 80 27.91 9.11 -8.86
CA GLY A 80 26.71 8.33 -9.15
C GLY A 80 26.48 7.18 -8.16
N GLU A 81 27.54 6.45 -7.81
CA GLU A 81 27.48 5.45 -6.73
C GLU A 81 27.08 6.07 -5.39
N ALA A 82 27.59 7.26 -5.08
CA ALA A 82 27.21 7.97 -3.86
C ALA A 82 25.71 8.33 -3.85
N LEU A 83 25.16 8.77 -4.98
CA LEU A 83 23.74 9.09 -5.13
C LEU A 83 22.84 7.85 -4.95
N LEU A 84 23.20 6.72 -5.55
CA LEU A 84 22.47 5.47 -5.41
C LEU A 84 22.50 4.97 -3.96
N LEU A 85 23.69 4.96 -3.34
CA LEU A 85 23.86 4.50 -1.97
C LEU A 85 23.15 5.42 -0.96
N GLU A 86 23.21 6.73 -1.15
CA GLU A 86 22.43 7.71 -0.37
C GLU A 86 20.95 7.39 -0.44
N SER A 87 20.40 7.24 -1.65
CA SER A 87 18.97 6.96 -1.86
C SER A 87 18.55 5.65 -1.21
N GLN A 88 19.38 4.61 -1.28
CA GLN A 88 19.15 3.33 -0.59
C GLN A 88 19.11 3.48 0.94
N LEU A 89 20.07 4.21 1.51
CA LEU A 89 20.15 4.40 2.96
C LEU A 89 19.04 5.30 3.48
N ILE A 90 18.66 6.36 2.75
CA ILE A 90 17.49 7.19 3.11
C ILE A 90 16.22 6.36 3.11
N LYS A 91 16.04 5.48 2.11
CA LYS A 91 14.89 4.58 2.03
C LYS A 91 14.86 3.57 3.18
N ARG A 92 16.03 3.05 3.59
CA ARG A 92 16.17 2.08 4.68
C ARG A 92 15.97 2.70 6.06
N HIS A 93 16.65 3.81 6.35
CA HIS A 93 16.72 4.40 7.68
C HIS A 93 15.69 5.52 7.92
N LYS A 94 15.18 6.13 6.84
CA LYS A 94 14.20 7.24 6.88
C LYS A 94 14.59 8.33 7.89
N PRO A 95 15.81 8.91 7.78
CA PRO A 95 16.29 9.88 8.75
C PRO A 95 15.39 11.09 8.85
N ARG A 96 15.35 11.71 10.03
CA ARG A 96 14.43 12.81 10.36
C ARG A 96 14.57 14.03 9.43
N TYR A 97 15.80 14.40 9.07
CA TYR A 97 16.07 15.62 8.31
C TYR A 97 16.17 15.41 6.80
N ASN A 98 16.07 14.17 6.30
CA ASN A 98 16.07 13.88 4.87
C ASN A 98 14.66 13.96 4.28
N ILE A 99 14.58 14.40 3.02
CA ILE A 99 13.37 14.24 2.22
C ILE A 99 13.17 12.74 2.01
N SER A 100 12.07 12.18 2.53
CA SER A 100 11.85 10.73 2.53
C SER A 100 10.51 10.35 1.90
N LEU A 101 10.56 9.44 0.94
CA LEU A 101 9.39 8.80 0.35
C LEU A 101 8.90 7.66 1.25
N ARG A 102 7.63 7.70 1.66
CA ARG A 102 7.02 6.68 2.55
C ARG A 102 6.30 5.54 1.81
N ASP A 103 6.11 5.64 0.50
CA ASP A 103 5.27 4.69 -0.25
C ASP A 103 6.10 3.75 -1.13
N ASP A 104 6.36 2.54 -0.62
CA ASP A 104 7.15 1.48 -1.26
C ASP A 104 6.30 0.44 -2.01
N LYS A 105 5.03 0.75 -2.33
CA LYS A 105 4.17 -0.21 -3.02
C LYS A 105 4.70 -0.54 -4.41
N SER A 106 4.98 -1.83 -4.65
CA SER A 106 5.27 -2.38 -5.97
C SER A 106 4.13 -2.08 -6.96
N TYR A 107 4.52 -1.74 -8.19
CA TYR A 107 3.58 -1.40 -9.26
C TYR A 107 2.95 -2.66 -9.87
N PRO A 108 1.64 -2.60 -10.16
CA PRO A 108 0.99 -3.65 -10.90
C PRO A 108 1.26 -3.54 -12.40
N TYR A 109 1.26 -4.69 -13.05
CA TYR A 109 1.46 -4.86 -14.49
C TYR A 109 0.35 -5.78 -15.03
N VAL A 110 0.05 -5.62 -16.31
CA VAL A 110 -0.64 -6.64 -17.10
C VAL A 110 0.41 -7.65 -17.56
N PHE A 111 0.16 -8.94 -17.37
CA PHE A 111 1.08 -10.02 -17.72
C PHE A 111 0.45 -10.98 -18.72
N ILE A 112 1.17 -11.27 -19.80
CA ILE A 112 0.82 -12.32 -20.77
C ILE A 112 1.83 -13.45 -20.63
N SER A 113 1.34 -14.65 -20.29
CA SER A 113 2.18 -15.84 -20.16
C SER A 113 2.71 -16.31 -21.52
N SER A 114 3.94 -16.82 -21.59
CA SER A 114 4.52 -17.31 -22.86
C SER A 114 4.77 -18.83 -22.91
N PHE A 115 4.28 -19.60 -21.93
CA PHE A 115 4.62 -21.02 -21.80
C PHE A 115 3.48 -21.97 -22.23
N HIS A 116 2.29 -21.44 -22.53
CA HIS A 116 1.15 -22.22 -22.99
C HIS A 116 0.81 -21.85 -24.44
N ASP A 117 0.36 -22.83 -25.21
CA ASP A 117 -0.24 -22.65 -26.54
C ASP A 117 -1.43 -21.69 -26.53
N PHE A 118 -2.10 -21.59 -25.37
CA PHE A 118 -3.15 -20.61 -25.11
C PHE A 118 -2.71 -19.65 -23.98
N PRO A 119 -1.96 -18.59 -24.29
CA PRO A 119 -1.52 -17.58 -23.32
C PRO A 119 -2.64 -17.01 -22.46
N GLN A 120 -2.39 -16.85 -21.16
CA GLN A 120 -3.26 -16.16 -20.21
C GLN A 120 -2.86 -14.69 -20.08
N LEU A 121 -3.86 -13.81 -20.11
CA LEU A 121 -3.76 -12.40 -19.72
C LEU A 121 -4.13 -12.25 -18.23
N SER A 122 -3.25 -11.69 -17.40
CA SER A 122 -3.46 -11.65 -15.95
C SER A 122 -2.88 -10.41 -15.27
N PHE A 123 -3.34 -10.17 -14.05
CA PHE A 123 -2.77 -9.17 -13.15
C PHE A 123 -1.48 -9.70 -12.52
N HIS A 124 -0.41 -8.90 -12.56
CA HIS A 124 0.84 -9.22 -11.88
C HIS A 124 1.30 -8.08 -10.98
N ARG A 125 1.80 -8.42 -9.79
CA ARG A 125 2.42 -7.47 -8.86
C ARG A 125 3.62 -8.10 -8.17
N GLY A 126 4.74 -7.38 -8.13
CA GLY A 126 5.99 -7.86 -7.53
C GLY A 126 7.07 -8.15 -8.57
N ALA A 127 8.07 -8.94 -8.20
CA ALA A 127 9.23 -9.22 -9.03
C ALA A 127 8.85 -9.97 -10.33
N LYS A 128 9.40 -9.52 -11.47
CA LYS A 128 9.14 -10.08 -12.81
C LYS A 128 9.90 -11.39 -13.06
N LYS A 129 9.61 -12.42 -12.25
CA LYS A 129 10.27 -13.73 -12.34
C LYS A 129 9.60 -14.70 -13.33
N ARG A 130 8.35 -14.45 -13.71
CA ARG A 130 7.58 -15.36 -14.58
C ARG A 130 7.95 -15.10 -16.05
N ARG A 131 8.10 -16.16 -16.83
CA ARG A 131 8.35 -16.08 -18.27
C ARG A 131 7.10 -15.59 -18.99
N GLY A 132 7.22 -14.47 -19.69
CA GLY A 132 6.14 -13.84 -20.43
C GLY A 132 6.41 -12.36 -20.64
N ARG A 133 5.38 -11.64 -21.11
CA ARG A 133 5.44 -10.22 -21.41
C ARG A 133 4.73 -9.42 -20.32
N TYR A 134 5.34 -8.31 -19.90
CA TYR A 134 4.82 -7.43 -18.86
C TYR A 134 4.55 -6.04 -19.44
N PHE A 135 3.31 -5.55 -19.29
CA PHE A 135 2.86 -4.25 -19.76
C PHE A 135 2.50 -3.35 -18.59
N GLY A 136 2.92 -2.09 -18.64
CA GLY A 136 2.82 -1.12 -17.55
C GLY A 136 4.14 -0.36 -17.34
N PRO A 137 4.42 0.18 -16.14
CA PRO A 137 3.66 0.05 -14.89
C PRO A 137 2.34 0.81 -14.91
N TYR A 138 1.31 0.25 -14.25
CA TYR A 138 0.05 0.95 -14.03
C TYR A 138 0.04 1.62 -12.65
N PRO A 139 -0.58 2.80 -12.49
CA PRO A 139 -0.53 3.57 -11.24
C PRO A 139 -1.15 2.83 -10.05
N SER A 140 -2.18 2.01 -10.29
CA SER A 140 -2.94 1.32 -9.25
C SER A 140 -3.45 -0.04 -9.70
N ALA A 141 -3.84 -0.88 -8.75
CA ALA A 141 -4.48 -2.16 -9.05
C ALA A 141 -5.88 -1.99 -9.67
N SER A 142 -6.55 -0.85 -9.44
CA SER A 142 -7.83 -0.55 -10.10
C SER A 142 -7.62 -0.32 -11.59
N ALA A 143 -6.60 0.48 -11.94
CA ALA A 143 -6.27 0.78 -13.33
C ALA A 143 -6.00 -0.51 -14.13
N VAL A 144 -5.22 -1.45 -13.59
CA VAL A 144 -5.01 -2.75 -14.25
C VAL A 144 -6.32 -3.53 -14.42
N LYS A 145 -7.18 -3.57 -13.40
CA LYS A 145 -8.45 -4.29 -13.48
C LYS A 145 -9.39 -3.67 -14.52
N GLU A 146 -9.42 -2.35 -14.63
CA GLU A 146 -10.18 -1.63 -15.65
C GLU A 146 -9.65 -1.93 -17.04
N THR A 147 -8.33 -1.88 -17.25
CA THR A 147 -7.71 -2.26 -18.52
C THR A 147 -7.99 -3.73 -18.87
N LEU A 148 -7.86 -4.66 -17.92
CA LEU A 148 -8.16 -6.08 -18.16
C LEU A 148 -9.63 -6.30 -18.55
N LYS A 149 -10.57 -5.60 -17.89
CA LYS A 149 -12.00 -5.66 -18.25
C LYS A 149 -12.26 -5.11 -19.65
N LEU A 150 -11.51 -4.08 -20.05
CA LEU A 150 -11.61 -3.49 -21.37
C LEU A 150 -11.09 -4.43 -22.45
N LEU A 151 -9.88 -4.97 -22.24
CA LEU A 151 -9.26 -5.93 -23.15
C LEU A 151 -10.16 -7.14 -23.39
N GLN A 152 -10.79 -7.68 -22.34
CA GLN A 152 -11.76 -8.79 -22.46
C GLN A 152 -12.94 -8.53 -23.40
N LYS A 153 -13.34 -7.27 -23.62
CA LYS A 153 -14.45 -6.92 -24.51
C LYS A 153 -14.02 -6.71 -25.97
N ILE A 154 -12.72 -6.55 -26.19
CA ILE A 154 -12.13 -6.23 -27.49
C ILE A 154 -11.44 -7.47 -28.05
N PHE A 155 -10.62 -8.13 -27.23
CA PHE A 155 -9.89 -9.34 -27.55
C PHE A 155 -10.30 -10.46 -26.58
N PRO A 156 -10.88 -11.56 -27.07
CA PRO A 156 -11.42 -12.63 -26.23
C PRO A 156 -10.32 -13.58 -25.69
N VAL A 157 -9.23 -13.02 -25.18
CA VAL A 157 -8.10 -13.73 -24.57
C VAL A 157 -8.44 -14.14 -23.13
N ARG A 158 -8.11 -15.38 -22.76
CA ARG A 158 -8.44 -15.94 -21.46
C ARG A 158 -7.73 -15.20 -20.32
N GLN A 159 -8.46 -15.00 -19.22
CA GLN A 159 -7.91 -14.50 -17.95
C GLN A 159 -8.03 -15.51 -16.80
N CYS A 160 -8.62 -16.68 -17.05
CA CYS A 160 -8.72 -17.75 -16.04
C CYS A 160 -7.35 -18.35 -15.72
N GLU A 161 -7.13 -18.67 -14.44
CA GLU A 161 -5.92 -19.35 -13.99
C GLU A 161 -5.81 -20.75 -14.59
N ASP A 162 -4.59 -21.26 -14.73
CA ASP A 162 -4.32 -22.56 -15.37
C ASP A 162 -5.02 -23.73 -14.65
N ALA A 163 -5.15 -23.68 -13.33
CA ALA A 163 -5.90 -24.68 -12.58
C ALA A 163 -7.38 -24.75 -13.02
N TYR A 164 -8.00 -23.60 -13.26
CA TYR A 164 -9.36 -23.53 -13.79
C TYR A 164 -9.40 -23.90 -15.28
N TYR A 165 -8.40 -23.52 -16.07
CA TYR A 165 -8.33 -23.86 -17.49
C TYR A 165 -8.29 -25.38 -17.69
N ASN A 166 -7.39 -26.07 -16.98
CA ASN A 166 -7.19 -27.52 -17.12
C ASN A 166 -8.34 -28.37 -16.58
N ALA A 167 -9.10 -27.87 -15.60
CA ALA A 167 -10.17 -28.62 -14.95
C ALA A 167 -11.55 -28.47 -15.65
N ARG A 168 -11.65 -27.73 -16.76
CA ARG A 168 -12.93 -27.41 -17.38
C ARG A 168 -13.34 -28.44 -18.42
N SER A 169 -14.52 -29.02 -18.24
CA SER A 169 -15.21 -29.84 -19.23
C SER A 169 -16.28 -29.09 -20.03
N ARG A 170 -16.72 -27.92 -19.55
CA ARG A 170 -17.75 -27.07 -20.21
C ARG A 170 -17.34 -25.59 -20.26
N PRO A 171 -17.77 -24.83 -21.29
CA PRO A 171 -17.54 -23.39 -21.37
C PRO A 171 -17.99 -22.66 -20.10
N CYS A 172 -17.27 -21.60 -19.74
CA CYS A 172 -17.61 -20.78 -18.58
C CYS A 172 -18.46 -19.57 -18.97
N LEU A 173 -18.97 -18.85 -17.96
CA LEU A 173 -19.75 -17.64 -18.16
C LEU A 173 -19.05 -16.60 -19.05
N GLN A 174 -17.72 -16.50 -19.01
CA GLN A 174 -16.98 -15.54 -19.84
C GLN A 174 -17.14 -15.82 -21.34
N TYR A 175 -17.28 -17.09 -21.73
CA TYR A 175 -17.60 -17.45 -23.11
C TYR A 175 -19.04 -17.09 -23.48
N GLN A 176 -19.99 -17.39 -22.59
CA GLN A 176 -21.42 -17.09 -22.80
C GLN A 176 -21.72 -15.59 -22.96
N ILE A 177 -20.85 -14.73 -22.41
CA ILE A 177 -20.95 -13.27 -22.55
C ILE A 177 -19.93 -12.70 -23.54
N GLU A 178 -19.36 -13.55 -24.41
CA GLU A 178 -18.48 -13.19 -25.53
C GLU A 178 -17.17 -12.47 -25.12
N ARG A 179 -16.58 -12.85 -23.97
CA ARG A 179 -15.30 -12.31 -23.46
C ARG A 179 -14.14 -13.29 -23.49
N CYS A 180 -14.38 -14.51 -23.95
CA CYS A 180 -13.38 -15.54 -24.08
C CYS A 180 -13.82 -16.52 -25.17
N THR A 181 -12.90 -16.98 -26.02
CA THR A 181 -13.15 -17.98 -27.07
C THR A 181 -13.15 -19.44 -26.58
N ALA A 182 -13.18 -19.64 -25.25
CA ALA A 182 -13.20 -20.95 -24.59
C ALA A 182 -12.14 -21.98 -25.08
N PRO A 183 -10.84 -21.62 -25.13
CA PRO A 183 -9.78 -22.56 -25.48
C PRO A 183 -9.66 -23.74 -24.51
N CYS A 184 -10.25 -23.66 -23.31
CA CYS A 184 -10.21 -24.74 -22.31
C CYS A 184 -11.03 -25.97 -22.71
N VAL A 185 -11.96 -25.84 -23.65
CA VAL A 185 -12.80 -26.93 -24.16
C VAL A 185 -12.63 -27.14 -25.67
N GLY A 186 -11.58 -26.56 -26.26
CA GLY A 186 -11.25 -26.74 -27.68
C GLY A 186 -12.19 -26.05 -28.68
N LEU A 187 -12.97 -25.05 -28.25
CA LEU A 187 -13.88 -24.31 -29.15
C LEU A 187 -13.17 -23.31 -30.07
N VAL A 188 -11.86 -23.11 -29.91
CA VAL A 188 -11.03 -22.25 -30.76
C VAL A 188 -9.72 -22.94 -31.07
N GLY A 189 -9.25 -22.80 -32.32
CA GLY A 189 -7.95 -23.29 -32.77
C GLY A 189 -6.78 -22.50 -32.19
N LYS A 190 -5.59 -23.11 -32.17
CA LYS A 190 -4.37 -22.47 -31.67
C LYS A 190 -4.00 -21.21 -32.46
N GLU A 191 -4.12 -21.26 -33.78
CA GLU A 191 -3.75 -20.17 -34.69
C GLU A 191 -4.67 -18.96 -34.53
N ALA A 192 -5.99 -19.18 -34.50
CA ALA A 192 -6.97 -18.12 -34.28
C ALA A 192 -6.77 -17.44 -32.91
N TYR A 193 -6.53 -18.23 -31.86
CA TYR A 193 -6.25 -17.69 -30.54
C TYR A 193 -4.91 -16.92 -30.48
N ALA A 194 -3.87 -17.40 -31.17
CA ALA A 194 -2.60 -16.71 -31.26
C ALA A 194 -2.76 -15.33 -31.92
N ALA A 195 -3.60 -15.21 -32.97
CA ALA A 195 -3.90 -13.93 -33.59
C ALA A 195 -4.58 -12.94 -32.61
N ASP A 196 -5.51 -13.40 -31.77
CA ASP A 196 -6.12 -12.56 -30.73
C ASP A 196 -5.10 -12.10 -29.67
N VAL A 197 -4.16 -12.97 -29.31
CA VAL A 197 -3.06 -12.62 -28.39
C VAL A 197 -2.13 -11.60 -29.02
N GLU A 198 -1.79 -11.74 -30.30
CA GLU A 198 -0.97 -10.77 -31.03
C GLU A 198 -1.66 -9.41 -31.15
N ASN A 199 -2.95 -9.38 -31.46
CA ASN A 199 -3.75 -8.14 -31.47
C ASN A 199 -3.76 -7.47 -30.09
N THR A 200 -3.90 -8.26 -29.02
CA THR A 200 -3.82 -7.76 -27.64
C THR A 200 -2.46 -7.15 -27.33
N ILE A 201 -1.38 -7.79 -27.80
CA ILE A 201 -0.01 -7.30 -27.65
C ILE A 201 0.18 -5.98 -28.41
N LEU A 202 -0.23 -5.92 -29.67
CA LEU A 202 -0.12 -4.71 -30.51
C LEU A 202 -0.85 -3.54 -29.87
N PHE A 203 -2.05 -3.78 -29.35
CA PHE A 203 -2.81 -2.77 -28.63
C PHE A 203 -2.07 -2.26 -27.38
N LEU A 204 -1.54 -3.18 -26.56
CA LEU A 204 -0.78 -2.83 -25.35
C LEU A 204 0.58 -2.16 -25.62
N GLU A 205 1.14 -2.34 -26.82
CA GLU A 205 2.32 -1.61 -27.32
C GLU A 205 1.98 -0.22 -27.89
N GLY A 206 0.70 0.18 -27.86
CA GLY A 206 0.22 1.45 -28.43
C GLY A 206 0.17 1.45 -29.96
N LYS A 207 0.28 0.30 -30.62
CA LYS A 207 0.14 0.16 -32.08
C LYS A 207 -1.33 0.02 -32.50
N GLY A 208 -2.22 0.79 -31.87
CA GLY A 208 -3.66 0.75 -32.10
C GLY A 208 -4.06 1.12 -33.52
N GLY A 209 -3.37 2.08 -34.14
CA GLY A 209 -3.62 2.48 -35.54
C GLY A 209 -3.35 1.33 -36.52
N LEU A 210 -2.15 0.73 -36.45
CA LEU A 210 -1.79 -0.45 -37.26
C LEU A 210 -2.78 -1.60 -37.06
N LEU A 211 -3.25 -1.80 -35.83
CA LEU A 211 -4.26 -2.82 -35.54
C LEU A 211 -5.59 -2.50 -36.22
N ILE A 212 -6.04 -1.24 -36.20
CA ILE A 212 -7.24 -0.81 -36.91
C ILE A 212 -7.08 -1.05 -38.41
N ASP A 213 -5.95 -0.66 -39.00
CA ASP A 213 -5.70 -0.84 -40.44
C ASP A 213 -5.75 -2.33 -40.83
N ASN A 214 -5.16 -3.20 -40.00
CA ASN A 214 -5.22 -4.65 -40.19
C ASN A 214 -6.66 -5.20 -40.09
N LEU A 215 -7.46 -4.68 -39.16
CA LEU A 215 -8.87 -5.09 -39.01
C LEU A 215 -9.74 -4.57 -40.16
N VAL A 216 -9.46 -3.37 -40.68
CA VAL A 216 -10.12 -2.82 -41.87
C VAL A 216 -9.84 -3.70 -43.09
N ALA A 217 -8.58 -4.07 -43.32
CA ALA A 217 -8.23 -4.96 -44.42
C ALA A 217 -8.95 -6.33 -44.32
N LYS A 218 -9.06 -6.90 -43.12
CA LYS A 218 -9.81 -8.15 -42.88
C LYS A 218 -11.32 -7.99 -43.10
N MET A 219 -11.89 -6.85 -42.68
CA MET A 219 -13.30 -6.52 -42.91
C MET A 219 -13.61 -6.40 -44.40
N GLU A 220 -12.74 -5.72 -45.16
CA GLU A 220 -12.89 -5.56 -46.61
C GLU A 220 -12.75 -6.90 -47.35
N ALA A 221 -11.78 -7.73 -46.96
CA ALA A 221 -11.61 -9.08 -47.51
C ALA A 221 -12.86 -9.96 -47.26
N ALA A 222 -13.35 -10.00 -46.02
CA ALA A 222 -14.57 -10.74 -45.68
C ALA A 222 -15.80 -10.22 -46.47
N SER A 223 -15.90 -8.90 -46.65
CA SER A 223 -16.97 -8.32 -47.48
C SER A 223 -16.84 -8.70 -48.96
N ALA A 224 -15.62 -8.80 -49.50
CA ALA A 224 -15.37 -9.21 -50.88
C ALA A 224 -15.69 -10.70 -51.10
N GLU A 225 -15.46 -11.54 -50.09
CA GLU A 225 -15.81 -12.96 -50.06
C GLU A 225 -17.30 -13.22 -49.73
N LEU A 226 -18.10 -12.16 -49.53
CA LEU A 226 -19.53 -12.20 -49.16
C LEU A 226 -19.80 -12.78 -47.76
N GLU A 227 -18.80 -12.79 -46.88
CA GLU A 227 -18.91 -13.19 -45.46
C GLU A 227 -19.37 -12.03 -44.58
N PHE A 228 -20.64 -11.62 -44.72
CA PHE A 228 -21.17 -10.42 -44.06
C PHE A 228 -21.16 -10.47 -42.52
N GLU A 229 -21.30 -11.66 -41.92
CA GLU A 229 -21.24 -11.84 -40.46
C GLU A 229 -19.83 -11.54 -39.92
N ALA A 230 -18.80 -12.04 -40.59
CA ALA A 230 -17.41 -11.77 -40.23
C ALA A 230 -17.04 -10.29 -40.44
N ALA A 231 -17.50 -9.69 -41.55
CA ALA A 231 -17.31 -8.26 -41.80
C ALA A 231 -17.99 -7.39 -40.72
N ALA A 232 -19.22 -7.73 -40.31
CA ALA A 232 -19.91 -7.03 -39.23
C ALA A 232 -19.16 -7.14 -37.89
N PHE A 233 -18.62 -8.32 -37.58
CA PHE A 233 -17.81 -8.54 -36.39
C PHE A 233 -16.56 -7.65 -36.36
N TYR A 234 -15.80 -7.59 -37.46
CA TYR A 234 -14.62 -6.72 -37.55
C TYR A 234 -14.98 -5.24 -37.47
N ARG A 235 -16.06 -4.80 -38.13
CA ARG A 235 -16.57 -3.43 -38.05
C ARG A 235 -16.88 -3.03 -36.61
N ASP A 236 -17.59 -3.88 -35.88
CA ASP A 236 -17.97 -3.63 -34.49
C ASP A 236 -16.74 -3.62 -33.57
N GLN A 237 -15.75 -4.48 -33.82
CA GLN A 237 -14.45 -4.41 -33.13
C GLN A 237 -13.71 -3.10 -33.38
N ILE A 238 -13.65 -2.63 -34.63
CA ILE A 238 -13.04 -1.34 -35.00
C ILE A 238 -13.74 -0.19 -34.25
N GLY A 239 -15.07 -0.20 -34.20
CA GLY A 239 -15.85 0.79 -33.45
C GLY A 239 -15.51 0.81 -31.96
N ARG A 240 -15.41 -0.37 -31.33
CA ARG A 240 -15.00 -0.49 -29.91
C ARG A 240 -13.57 0.00 -29.69
N LEU A 241 -12.64 -0.34 -30.59
CA LEU A 241 -11.24 0.09 -30.52
C LEU A 241 -11.09 1.60 -30.64
N ARG A 242 -11.76 2.22 -31.62
CA ARG A 242 -11.76 3.69 -31.80
C ARG A 242 -12.31 4.40 -30.58
N ALA A 243 -13.44 3.96 -30.03
CA ALA A 243 -14.03 4.56 -28.84
C ALA A 243 -13.11 4.50 -27.59
N VAL A 244 -12.24 3.49 -27.51
CA VAL A 244 -11.22 3.38 -26.45
C VAL A 244 -10.04 4.29 -26.72
N LEU A 245 -9.53 4.30 -27.96
CA LEU A 245 -8.41 5.14 -28.35
C LEU A 245 -8.79 6.62 -28.25
N GLU A 246 -9.97 7.06 -28.70
CA GLU A 246 -10.42 8.47 -28.56
C GLU A 246 -10.52 8.93 -27.10
N LYS A 247 -10.82 8.02 -26.16
CA LYS A 247 -10.87 8.33 -24.73
C LYS A 247 -9.50 8.37 -24.06
N GLN A 248 -8.46 7.79 -24.68
CA GLN A 248 -7.16 7.56 -24.05
C GLN A 248 -5.97 8.15 -24.83
N CYS A 249 -6.18 8.50 -26.10
CA CYS A 249 -5.19 8.99 -27.02
C CYS A 249 -5.38 10.51 -27.17
N VAL A 250 -4.34 11.24 -26.80
CA VAL A 250 -4.14 12.61 -27.28
C VAL A 250 -3.12 12.44 -28.41
N GLU A 251 -3.51 12.78 -29.64
CA GLU A 251 -2.80 12.42 -30.87
C GLU A 251 -1.39 13.02 -30.97
N GLY A 252 -0.37 12.20 -31.25
CA GLY A 252 0.79 12.66 -32.01
C GLY A 252 2.17 12.22 -31.49
N GLU A 253 2.30 11.79 -30.25
CA GLU A 253 3.62 11.48 -29.68
C GLU A 253 3.89 9.98 -29.44
N LYS A 254 5.05 9.52 -29.92
CA LYS A 254 5.59 8.18 -29.70
C LYS A 254 6.62 8.22 -28.57
N GLY A 255 6.55 7.25 -27.67
CA GLY A 255 7.57 7.03 -26.63
C GLY A 255 7.00 6.79 -25.24
N ASP A 256 7.84 6.24 -24.37
CA ASP A 256 7.56 6.06 -22.96
C ASP A 256 8.12 7.25 -22.18
N VAL A 257 7.22 7.99 -21.53
CA VAL A 257 7.54 9.21 -20.77
C VAL A 257 6.83 9.13 -19.42
N ASP A 258 7.51 9.54 -18.35
CA ASP A 258 6.82 9.80 -17.07
C ASP A 258 6.87 11.30 -16.79
N ILE A 259 5.74 11.85 -16.34
CA ILE A 259 5.65 13.26 -15.97
C ILE A 259 5.61 13.34 -14.45
N VAL A 260 6.57 14.06 -13.88
CA VAL A 260 6.74 14.20 -12.43
C VAL A 260 6.58 15.66 -12.05
N ALA A 261 5.42 15.99 -11.48
CA ALA A 261 5.11 17.34 -11.04
C ALA A 261 5.14 17.43 -9.51
N CYS A 262 5.76 18.48 -8.98
CA CYS A 262 5.76 18.79 -7.55
C CYS A 262 5.03 20.10 -7.27
N ALA A 263 4.20 20.10 -6.24
CA ALA A 263 3.66 21.29 -5.59
C ALA A 263 4.07 21.28 -4.11
N ALA A 264 4.52 22.41 -3.57
CA ALA A 264 4.91 22.53 -2.17
C ALA A 264 4.33 23.82 -1.57
N LYS A 265 3.75 23.72 -0.37
CA LYS A 265 3.11 24.83 0.36
C LYS A 265 3.00 24.49 1.85
N ALA A 266 3.35 25.43 2.73
CA ALA A 266 3.18 25.34 4.18
C ALA A 266 3.72 24.03 4.80
N GLY A 267 4.99 23.68 4.50
CA GLY A 267 5.64 22.49 5.06
C GLY A 267 5.12 21.14 4.54
N ALA A 268 4.23 21.15 3.55
CA ALA A 268 3.74 19.96 2.87
C ALA A 268 4.07 20.02 1.38
N ALA A 269 4.38 18.86 0.80
CA ALA A 269 4.54 18.71 -0.64
C ALA A 269 3.74 17.53 -1.17
N CYS A 270 3.28 17.68 -2.41
CA CYS A 270 2.67 16.64 -3.20
C CYS A 270 3.46 16.47 -4.50
N VAL A 271 3.92 15.24 -4.74
CA VAL A 271 4.53 14.84 -6.01
C VAL A 271 3.56 13.94 -6.76
N GLN A 272 3.18 14.35 -7.96
CA GLN A 272 2.29 13.63 -8.86
C GLN A 272 3.12 12.99 -9.97
N VAL A 273 2.91 11.70 -10.22
CA VAL A 273 3.53 10.97 -11.33
C VAL A 273 2.45 10.50 -12.29
N PHE A 274 2.54 10.91 -13.56
CA PHE A 274 1.74 10.36 -14.65
C PHE A 274 2.58 9.39 -15.47
N PHE A 275 1.99 8.26 -15.85
CA PHE A 275 2.66 7.22 -16.62
C PHE A 275 2.15 7.24 -18.05
N ILE A 276 2.99 7.67 -19.00
CA ILE A 276 2.66 7.69 -20.43
C ILE A 276 3.43 6.58 -21.12
N ARG A 277 2.74 5.62 -21.72
CA ARG A 277 3.35 4.52 -22.47
C ARG A 277 2.80 4.52 -23.89
N ALA A 278 3.72 4.54 -24.86
CA ALA A 278 3.37 4.67 -26.28
C ALA A 278 2.34 5.78 -26.56
N GLY A 279 2.50 6.95 -25.94
CA GLY A 279 1.59 8.10 -26.09
C GLY A 279 0.28 8.03 -25.30
N GLN A 280 -0.01 6.91 -24.61
CA GLN A 280 -1.24 6.75 -23.84
C GLN A 280 -1.01 7.02 -22.35
N ASN A 281 -1.90 7.78 -21.73
CA ASN A 281 -1.90 8.01 -20.29
C ASN A 281 -2.49 6.78 -19.57
N LEU A 282 -1.63 5.99 -18.91
CA LEU A 282 -2.04 4.84 -18.09
C LEU A 282 -2.60 5.25 -16.72
N GLY A 283 -2.61 6.55 -16.43
CA GLY A 283 -3.11 7.18 -15.22
C GLY A 283 -2.00 7.77 -14.36
N ASN A 284 -2.37 8.19 -13.15
CA ASN A 284 -1.50 8.95 -12.27
C ASN A 284 -1.44 8.43 -10.83
N ARG A 285 -0.44 8.87 -10.09
CA ARG A 285 -0.28 8.56 -8.68
C ARG A 285 0.30 9.75 -7.91
N GLN A 286 -0.26 10.00 -6.74
CA GLN A 286 0.18 11.06 -5.84
C GLN A 286 1.03 10.52 -4.70
N PHE A 287 2.02 11.31 -4.29
CA PHE A 287 2.96 11.02 -3.21
C PHE A 287 3.10 12.24 -2.32
N PHE A 288 3.20 11.99 -1.02
CA PHE A 288 3.44 13.06 -0.04
C PHE A 288 4.75 12.80 0.69
N PRO A 289 5.90 13.21 0.12
CA PRO A 289 7.18 13.09 0.80
C PRO A 289 7.18 13.89 2.10
N LYS A 290 7.92 13.40 3.11
CA LYS A 290 8.21 14.21 4.29
C LYS A 290 9.27 15.23 3.94
N ILE A 291 8.96 16.51 4.15
CA ILE A 291 9.83 17.64 3.87
C ILE A 291 9.96 18.53 5.11
N SER A 292 10.92 19.44 5.07
CA SER A 292 11.03 20.59 5.97
C SER A 292 10.62 21.87 5.23
N ASP A 293 10.32 22.95 5.96
CA ASP A 293 9.89 24.22 5.35
C ASP A 293 10.93 24.85 4.40
N ASP A 294 12.21 24.51 4.60
CA ASP A 294 13.34 25.01 3.79
C ASP A 294 13.52 24.24 2.46
N ASP A 295 12.81 23.13 2.23
CA ASP A 295 13.02 22.27 1.05
C ASP A 295 12.21 22.81 -0.16
N GLY A 296 12.89 23.27 -1.20
CA GLY A 296 12.25 23.77 -2.41
C GLY A 296 11.70 22.65 -3.34
N PRO A 297 10.78 22.98 -4.27
CA PRO A 297 10.19 21.99 -5.18
C PRO A 297 11.23 21.24 -6.04
N ALA A 298 12.33 21.90 -6.41
CA ALA A 298 13.40 21.32 -7.23
C ALA A 298 14.19 20.26 -6.44
N GLU A 299 14.54 20.54 -5.18
CA GLU A 299 15.22 19.58 -4.30
C GLU A 299 14.32 18.40 -3.97
N ILE A 300 13.02 18.65 -3.77
CA ILE A 300 12.02 17.60 -3.56
C ILE A 300 11.94 16.68 -4.77
N LEU A 301 11.92 17.21 -5.99
CA LEU A 301 11.93 16.39 -7.21
C LEU A 301 13.21 15.59 -7.35
N GLN A 302 14.38 16.17 -7.08
CA GLN A 302 15.65 15.43 -7.11
C GLN A 302 15.62 14.22 -6.16
N ALA A 303 15.29 14.47 -4.89
CA ALA A 303 15.23 13.42 -3.88
C ALA A 303 14.16 12.37 -4.21
N PHE A 304 13.00 12.82 -4.72
CA PHE A 304 11.92 11.94 -5.11
C PHE A 304 12.33 11.04 -6.27
N ILE A 305 12.84 11.59 -7.37
CA ILE A 305 13.19 10.82 -8.58
C ILE A 305 14.27 9.78 -8.25
N ALA A 306 15.32 10.15 -7.51
CA ALA A 306 16.39 9.24 -7.11
C ALA A 306 15.87 8.08 -6.25
N GLN A 307 15.03 8.35 -5.25
CA GLN A 307 14.43 7.30 -4.40
C GLN A 307 13.37 6.48 -5.14
N PHE A 308 12.60 7.12 -6.02
CA PHE A 308 11.46 6.52 -6.70
C PHE A 308 11.91 5.51 -7.75
N TYR A 309 12.91 5.85 -8.56
CA TYR A 309 13.36 5.02 -9.67
C TYR A 309 14.43 3.98 -9.32
N LEU A 310 14.95 4.00 -8.09
CA LEU A 310 15.99 3.07 -7.63
C LEU A 310 15.69 1.59 -7.91
N ASP A 311 14.42 1.17 -7.78
CA ASP A 311 13.99 -0.21 -8.01
C ASP A 311 12.95 -0.34 -9.15
N LYS A 312 12.86 0.66 -10.03
CA LYS A 312 11.80 0.74 -11.05
C LYS A 312 12.35 0.91 -12.45
N THR A 313 11.51 0.56 -13.41
CA THR A 313 11.78 0.82 -14.82
C THR A 313 11.67 2.32 -15.09
N VAL A 314 12.81 2.95 -15.34
CA VAL A 314 12.89 4.35 -15.77
C VAL A 314 12.37 4.45 -17.21
N PRO A 315 11.57 5.44 -17.63
CA PRO A 315 11.20 5.73 -19.04
C PRO A 315 12.35 6.40 -19.82
N ALA A 316 12.21 6.60 -21.13
CA ALA A 316 13.25 7.24 -21.96
C ALA A 316 13.43 8.73 -21.62
N GLU A 317 12.35 9.35 -21.16
CA GLU A 317 12.34 10.75 -20.77
C GLU A 317 11.48 10.95 -19.51
N LEU A 318 11.95 11.84 -18.64
CA LEU A 318 11.24 12.34 -17.48
C LEU A 318 10.93 13.81 -17.70
N ILE A 319 9.65 14.15 -17.80
CA ILE A 319 9.22 15.56 -17.87
C ILE A 319 8.93 16.02 -16.45
N VAL A 320 9.56 17.10 -16.02
CA VAL A 320 9.52 17.56 -14.62
C VAL A 320 8.93 18.97 -14.52
N SER A 321 8.20 19.27 -13.44
CA SER A 321 7.66 20.64 -13.26
C SER A 321 8.71 21.66 -12.82
N HIS A 322 9.77 21.20 -12.15
CA HIS A 322 10.91 22.02 -11.74
C HIS A 322 12.20 21.28 -12.08
N GLN A 323 13.22 22.00 -12.55
CA GLN A 323 14.51 21.41 -12.91
C GLN A 323 15.25 20.96 -11.64
N PRO A 324 15.62 19.67 -11.51
CA PRO A 324 16.46 19.20 -10.40
C PRO A 324 17.84 19.88 -10.43
N PRO A 325 18.41 20.27 -9.29
CA PRO A 325 19.74 20.89 -9.22
C PRO A 325 20.85 20.08 -9.91
N GLU A 326 20.81 18.75 -9.79
CA GLU A 326 21.80 17.83 -10.37
C GLU A 326 21.16 16.92 -11.43
N ALA A 327 20.36 17.50 -12.34
CA ALA A 327 19.64 16.74 -13.35
C ALA A 327 20.54 15.90 -14.27
N GLU A 328 21.75 16.38 -14.60
CA GLU A 328 22.70 15.66 -15.46
C GLU A 328 23.20 14.37 -14.80
N LEU A 329 23.67 14.47 -13.55
CA LEU A 329 24.10 13.31 -12.76
C LEU A 329 22.94 12.31 -12.58
N LEU A 330 21.74 12.81 -12.32
CA LEU A 330 20.56 11.97 -12.15
C LEU A 330 20.21 11.24 -13.45
N ALA A 331 20.28 11.92 -14.61
CA ALA A 331 20.07 11.32 -15.92
C ALA A 331 21.11 10.25 -16.26
N GLU A 332 22.39 10.50 -15.94
CA GLU A 332 23.49 9.54 -16.12
C GLU A 332 23.25 8.27 -15.31
N VAL A 333 23.02 8.41 -13.99
CA VAL A 333 22.78 7.27 -13.08
C VAL A 333 21.55 6.46 -13.49
N LEU A 334 20.45 7.14 -13.83
CA LEU A 334 19.24 6.48 -14.29
C LEU A 334 19.45 5.79 -15.65
N GLY A 335 20.28 6.38 -16.52
CA GLY A 335 20.63 5.82 -17.82
C GLY A 335 21.47 4.55 -17.72
N GLU A 336 22.47 4.54 -16.84
CA GLU A 336 23.25 3.35 -16.51
C GLU A 336 22.36 2.23 -15.96
N GLN A 337 21.48 2.56 -15.02
CA GLN A 337 20.53 1.61 -14.43
C GLN A 337 19.56 1.04 -15.48
N ALA A 338 19.07 1.90 -16.40
CA ALA A 338 18.15 1.51 -17.45
C ALA A 338 18.84 0.85 -18.66
N LYS A 339 20.19 0.88 -18.73
CA LYS A 339 21.00 0.48 -19.90
C LYS A 339 20.60 1.19 -21.20
N ARG A 340 20.17 2.45 -21.09
CA ARG A 340 19.81 3.32 -22.22
C ARG A 340 19.85 4.78 -21.81
N ALA A 341 19.94 5.68 -22.78
CA ALA A 341 19.86 7.12 -22.50
C ALA A 341 18.52 7.49 -21.82
N VAL A 342 18.59 8.35 -20.81
CA VAL A 342 17.45 8.93 -20.09
C VAL A 342 17.60 10.45 -20.13
N ALA A 343 16.57 11.15 -20.59
CA ALA A 343 16.52 12.62 -20.59
C ALA A 343 15.65 13.14 -19.44
N ILE A 344 16.00 14.27 -18.84
CA ILE A 344 15.19 14.99 -17.85
C ILE A 344 14.90 16.39 -18.38
N SER A 345 13.63 16.68 -18.66
CA SER A 345 13.19 17.88 -19.37
C SER A 345 12.22 18.70 -18.52
N ALA A 346 12.58 19.92 -18.11
CA ALA A 346 11.65 20.83 -17.42
C ALA A 346 10.88 21.77 -18.38
N SER A 347 11.42 22.01 -19.58
CA SER A 347 10.84 22.92 -20.57
C SER A 347 10.42 22.15 -21.80
N VAL A 348 9.10 21.95 -21.94
CA VAL A 348 8.48 21.21 -23.04
C VAL A 348 7.45 22.08 -23.76
N ARG A 349 7.15 21.75 -25.01
CA ARG A 349 6.19 22.48 -25.85
C ARG A 349 5.09 21.55 -26.36
N GLY A 350 4.03 22.13 -26.92
CA GLY A 350 2.93 21.38 -27.53
C GLY A 350 2.18 20.52 -26.51
N GLU A 351 1.99 19.24 -26.82
CA GLU A 351 1.20 18.31 -26.00
C GLU A 351 1.85 17.99 -24.66
N ARG A 352 3.17 17.82 -24.66
CA ARG A 352 3.96 17.60 -23.44
C ARG A 352 3.75 18.71 -22.41
N ALA A 353 3.61 19.96 -22.87
CA ALA A 353 3.31 21.09 -22.00
C ALA A 353 1.90 20.98 -21.39
N LYS A 354 0.90 20.54 -22.17
CA LYS A 354 -0.45 20.28 -21.65
C LYS A 354 -0.43 19.18 -20.58
N TRP A 355 0.31 18.10 -20.80
CA TRP A 355 0.41 17.03 -19.81
C TRP A 355 1.14 17.48 -18.55
N LEU A 356 2.21 18.27 -18.68
CA LEU A 356 2.90 18.85 -17.53
C LEU A 356 1.99 19.79 -16.73
N GLN A 357 1.24 20.65 -17.41
CA GLN A 357 0.25 21.52 -16.77
C GLN A 357 -0.81 20.72 -16.02
N MET A 358 -1.38 19.70 -16.67
CA MET A 358 -2.34 18.79 -16.02
C MET A 358 -1.74 18.12 -14.79
N ALA A 359 -0.48 17.66 -14.86
CA ALA A 359 0.19 17.04 -13.72
C ALA A 359 0.39 18.03 -12.56
N THR A 360 0.79 19.27 -12.86
CA THR A 360 0.95 20.36 -11.89
C THR A 360 -0.36 20.72 -11.22
N THR A 361 -1.45 20.93 -11.98
CA THR A 361 -2.78 21.24 -11.42
C THR A 361 -3.30 20.12 -10.51
N ASN A 362 -3.04 18.86 -10.86
CA ASN A 362 -3.39 17.72 -10.00
C ASN A 362 -2.56 17.69 -8.71
N ALA A 363 -1.25 17.99 -8.79
CA ALA A 363 -0.38 18.06 -7.61
C ALA A 363 -0.84 19.16 -6.65
N GLU A 364 -1.19 20.34 -7.17
CA GLU A 364 -1.71 21.47 -6.39
C GLU A 364 -3.06 21.15 -5.75
N SER A 365 -3.99 20.57 -6.51
CA SER A 365 -5.31 20.17 -6.00
C SER A 365 -5.19 19.15 -4.88
N ALA A 366 -4.36 18.11 -5.08
CA ALA A 366 -4.12 17.09 -4.07
C ALA A 366 -3.45 17.65 -2.80
N LEU A 367 -2.53 18.61 -2.96
CA LEU A 367 -1.91 19.31 -1.85
C LEU A 367 -2.93 20.15 -1.06
N ASN A 368 -3.79 20.90 -1.74
CA ASN A 368 -4.83 21.71 -1.10
C ASN A 368 -5.82 20.85 -0.30
N VAL A 369 -6.25 19.71 -0.86
CA VAL A 369 -7.11 18.75 -0.15
C VAL A 369 -6.41 18.24 1.11
N LYS A 370 -5.13 17.90 1.03
CA LYS A 370 -4.37 17.43 2.19
C LYS A 370 -4.20 18.50 3.26
N LEU A 371 -3.91 19.74 2.88
CA LEU A 371 -3.78 20.85 3.81
C LEU A 371 -5.12 21.13 4.52
N ALA A 372 -6.23 21.09 3.77
CA ALA A 372 -7.57 21.23 4.35
C ALA A 372 -7.89 20.10 5.34
N ASP A 373 -7.54 18.85 5.02
CA ASP A 373 -7.73 17.71 5.93
C ASP A 373 -6.88 17.84 7.21
N GLN A 374 -5.62 18.29 7.10
CA GLN A 374 -4.75 18.55 8.24
C GLN A 374 -5.28 19.70 9.13
N GLN A 375 -5.76 20.79 8.53
CA GLN A 375 -6.38 21.89 9.27
C GLN A 375 -7.66 21.44 9.98
N GLY A 376 -8.51 20.67 9.29
CA GLY A 376 -9.72 20.10 9.88
C GLY A 376 -9.40 19.14 11.03
N LEU A 377 -8.36 18.32 10.90
CA LEU A 377 -7.90 17.44 11.98
C LEU A 377 -7.34 18.25 13.16
N PHE A 378 -6.51 19.26 12.93
CA PHE A 378 -5.98 20.11 13.98
C PHE A 378 -7.09 20.84 14.74
N GLY A 379 -8.09 21.39 14.03
CA GLY A 379 -9.28 22.00 14.63
C GLY A 379 -10.07 21.02 15.52
N ARG A 380 -10.16 19.75 15.11
CA ARG A 380 -10.76 18.68 15.94
C ARG A 380 -9.97 18.40 17.22
N PHE A 381 -8.63 18.40 17.16
CA PHE A 381 -7.77 18.23 18.34
C PHE A 381 -7.87 19.42 19.31
N LEU A 382 -7.97 20.66 18.79
CA LEU A 382 -8.20 21.85 19.62
C LEU A 382 -9.57 21.80 20.31
N SER A 383 -10.62 21.43 19.57
CA SER A 383 -11.94 21.20 20.15
C SER A 383 -11.89 20.09 21.21
N LEU A 384 -11.15 19.00 20.98
CA LEU A 384 -10.99 17.93 21.96
C LEU A 384 -10.30 18.42 23.24
N GLN A 385 -9.26 19.25 23.13
CA GLN A 385 -8.59 19.86 24.27
C GLN A 385 -9.58 20.68 25.11
N GLN A 386 -10.39 21.52 24.46
CA GLN A 386 -11.36 22.38 25.13
C GLN A 386 -12.44 21.56 25.83
N GLU A 387 -13.06 20.62 25.12
CA GLU A 387 -14.15 19.80 25.67
C GLU A 387 -13.67 18.91 26.83
N LEU A 388 -12.50 18.25 26.69
CA LEU A 388 -11.95 17.39 27.75
C LEU A 388 -11.17 18.15 28.83
N HIS A 389 -11.09 19.48 28.72
CA HIS A 389 -10.35 20.35 29.65
C HIS A 389 -8.88 19.93 29.81
N CYS A 390 -8.23 19.52 28.73
CA CYS A 390 -6.82 19.13 28.75
C CYS A 390 -5.92 20.37 28.91
N PRO A 391 -4.85 20.31 29.73
CA PRO A 391 -3.94 21.44 29.92
C PRO A 391 -3.21 21.83 28.63
N GLU A 392 -2.86 20.84 27.82
CA GLU A 392 -2.27 21.02 26.49
C GLU A 392 -3.06 20.24 25.44
N THR A 393 -2.91 20.62 24.18
CA THR A 393 -3.50 19.87 23.07
C THR A 393 -2.91 18.46 23.07
N PRO A 394 -3.72 17.38 23.08
CA PRO A 394 -3.17 16.04 23.07
C PRO A 394 -2.38 15.78 21.79
N SER A 395 -1.29 15.03 21.92
CA SER A 395 -0.37 14.66 20.85
C SER A 395 -0.59 13.23 20.36
N ARG A 396 -0.98 12.32 21.28
CA ARG A 396 -1.18 10.90 21.02
C ARG A 396 -2.43 10.37 21.73
N LEU A 397 -3.28 9.72 20.95
CA LEU A 397 -4.54 9.12 21.39
C LEU A 397 -4.48 7.61 21.11
N GLU A 398 -4.86 6.78 22.07
CA GLU A 398 -5.04 5.33 21.88
C GLU A 398 -6.49 4.95 22.16
N CYS A 399 -7.03 3.98 21.43
CA CYS A 399 -8.40 3.51 21.63
C CYS A 399 -8.47 1.98 21.64
N PHE A 400 -9.15 1.42 22.64
CA PHE A 400 -9.44 0.00 22.75
C PHE A 400 -10.90 -0.31 22.43
N ASP A 401 -11.11 -1.31 21.56
CA ASP A 401 -12.38 -1.95 21.27
C ASP A 401 -12.26 -3.45 21.58
N ILE A 402 -13.25 -4.00 22.31
CA ILE A 402 -13.37 -5.43 22.57
C ILE A 402 -14.37 -6.03 21.60
N SER A 403 -13.94 -7.08 20.91
CA SER A 403 -14.78 -7.79 19.96
C SER A 403 -15.03 -9.22 20.42
N HIS A 404 -16.32 -9.55 20.56
CA HIS A 404 -16.80 -10.90 20.81
C HIS A 404 -17.35 -11.51 19.52
N THR A 405 -16.91 -12.72 19.21
CA THR A 405 -17.51 -13.56 18.18
C THR A 405 -18.02 -14.82 18.87
N LEU A 406 -19.33 -15.04 18.84
CA LEU A 406 -19.97 -16.25 19.37
C LEU A 406 -19.22 -17.50 18.88
N GLY A 407 -18.51 -18.17 19.79
CA GLY A 407 -17.74 -19.39 19.54
C GLY A 407 -16.24 -19.25 19.22
N GLU A 408 -15.67 -18.03 19.18
CA GLU A 408 -14.22 -17.80 19.00
C GLU A 408 -13.58 -17.04 20.18
N GLN A 409 -12.25 -17.07 20.29
CA GLN A 409 -11.49 -16.36 21.34
C GLN A 409 -11.72 -14.84 21.28
N THR A 410 -11.96 -14.22 22.45
CA THR A 410 -12.09 -12.76 22.59
C THR A 410 -10.82 -12.04 22.11
N VAL A 411 -10.99 -10.97 21.33
CA VAL A 411 -9.87 -10.17 20.83
C VAL A 411 -10.10 -8.69 21.15
N ALA A 412 -9.12 -8.09 21.82
CA ALA A 412 -9.05 -6.65 21.99
C ALA A 412 -8.23 -6.02 20.85
N SER A 413 -8.73 -4.93 20.30
CA SER A 413 -8.05 -4.18 19.26
C SER A 413 -7.65 -2.80 19.79
N CYS A 414 -6.43 -2.37 19.50
CA CYS A 414 -5.89 -1.09 19.89
C CYS A 414 -5.45 -0.32 18.64
N VAL A 415 -6.03 0.86 18.44
CA VAL A 415 -5.67 1.80 17.38
C VAL A 415 -5.04 3.05 17.97
N VAL A 416 -4.21 3.72 17.17
CA VAL A 416 -3.40 4.86 17.59
C VAL A 416 -3.61 6.01 16.63
N PHE A 417 -3.82 7.21 17.18
CA PHE A 417 -3.91 8.46 16.43
C PHE A 417 -2.89 9.46 16.96
N ASP A 418 -2.30 10.23 16.06
CA ASP A 418 -1.52 11.43 16.38
C ASP A 418 -2.17 12.67 15.73
N ARG A 419 -1.58 13.85 15.90
CA ARG A 419 -2.05 15.09 15.28
C ARG A 419 -2.05 15.08 13.74
N ASN A 420 -1.46 14.06 13.10
CA ASN A 420 -1.47 13.84 11.66
C ASN A 420 -2.47 12.75 11.22
N GLY A 421 -3.16 12.11 12.17
CA GLY A 421 -4.20 11.11 11.93
C GLY A 421 -3.82 9.70 12.41
N PRO A 422 -4.38 8.64 11.79
CA PRO A 422 -4.18 7.28 12.26
C PRO A 422 -2.76 6.73 12.00
N VAL A 423 -2.10 6.25 13.05
CA VAL A 423 -0.73 5.68 13.03
C VAL A 423 -0.79 4.16 12.91
N LYS A 424 -1.07 3.67 11.69
CA LYS A 424 -1.31 2.23 11.41
C LYS A 424 -0.18 1.28 11.80
N SER A 425 1.07 1.75 11.83
CA SER A 425 2.23 0.96 12.28
C SER A 425 2.14 0.57 13.75
N ASP A 426 1.42 1.34 14.55
CA ASP A 426 1.35 1.21 16.00
C ASP A 426 0.12 0.42 16.44
N TYR A 427 -0.76 0.04 15.49
CA TYR A 427 -1.96 -0.72 15.79
C TYR A 427 -1.61 -2.11 16.33
N ARG A 428 -2.33 -2.58 17.35
CA ARG A 428 -2.09 -3.88 17.98
C ARG A 428 -3.38 -4.64 18.20
N ARG A 429 -3.31 -5.96 18.12
CA ARG A 429 -4.40 -6.86 18.52
C ARG A 429 -3.90 -7.74 19.65
N PHE A 430 -4.73 -7.91 20.66
CA PHE A 430 -4.44 -8.73 21.83
C PHE A 430 -5.41 -9.90 21.85
N ASN A 431 -4.86 -11.12 21.79
CA ASN A 431 -5.63 -12.31 22.09
C ASN A 431 -5.83 -12.35 23.60
N ILE A 432 -7.09 -12.47 24.02
CA ILE A 432 -7.50 -12.57 25.41
C ILE A 432 -7.57 -14.05 25.77
N GLU A 433 -6.90 -14.42 26.86
CA GLU A 433 -6.74 -15.82 27.29
C GLU A 433 -7.05 -15.90 28.79
N GLY A 434 -7.69 -16.99 29.21
CA GLY A 434 -8.01 -17.24 30.62
C GLY A 434 -9.18 -16.40 31.18
N VAL A 435 -9.97 -15.77 30.30
CA VAL A 435 -11.15 -14.97 30.66
C VAL A 435 -12.42 -15.73 30.30
N THR A 436 -13.43 -15.70 31.17
CA THR A 436 -14.74 -16.29 30.91
C THR A 436 -15.36 -15.69 29.64
N GLY A 437 -15.93 -16.52 28.77
CA GLY A 437 -16.54 -16.04 27.53
C GLY A 437 -17.63 -15.01 27.80
N GLY A 438 -17.49 -13.80 27.25
CA GLY A 438 -18.42 -12.69 27.45
C GLY A 438 -18.09 -11.76 28.64
N ASP A 439 -16.94 -11.94 29.29
CA ASP A 439 -16.45 -11.00 30.31
C ASP A 439 -15.57 -9.90 29.66
N ASP A 440 -16.24 -8.87 29.14
CA ASP A 440 -15.62 -7.70 28.52
C ASP A 440 -14.72 -6.93 29.51
N TYR A 441 -15.05 -6.97 30.81
CA TYR A 441 -14.32 -6.25 31.86
C TYR A 441 -12.92 -6.82 32.05
N ALA A 442 -12.81 -8.14 32.25
CA ALA A 442 -11.53 -8.82 32.37
C ALA A 442 -10.71 -8.76 31.06
N ALA A 443 -11.37 -8.75 29.90
CA ALA A 443 -10.70 -8.59 28.60
C ALA A 443 -10.02 -7.21 28.45
N ILE A 444 -10.68 -6.14 28.89
CA ILE A 444 -10.10 -4.78 28.88
C ILE A 444 -8.93 -4.70 29.83
N HIS A 445 -9.09 -5.17 31.06
CA HIS A 445 -8.02 -5.19 32.06
C HIS A 445 -6.77 -5.87 31.50
N GLN A 446 -6.90 -7.09 30.98
CA GLN A 446 -5.78 -7.85 30.43
C GLN A 446 -5.12 -7.14 29.24
N ALA A 447 -5.90 -6.54 28.34
CA ALA A 447 -5.38 -5.87 27.15
C ALA A 447 -4.61 -4.59 27.52
N VAL A 448 -5.20 -3.75 28.37
CA VAL A 448 -4.59 -2.49 28.86
C VAL A 448 -3.34 -2.81 29.66
N PHE A 449 -3.41 -3.73 30.63
CA PHE A 449 -2.25 -4.13 31.44
C PHE A 449 -1.07 -4.58 30.57
N ARG A 450 -1.31 -5.44 29.58
CA ARG A 450 -0.25 -5.93 28.68
C ARG A 450 0.35 -4.84 27.80
N ARG A 451 -0.48 -3.92 27.30
CA ARG A 451 -0.03 -2.78 26.48
C ARG A 451 0.87 -1.85 27.30
N PHE A 452 0.42 -1.46 28.47
CA PHE A 452 1.13 -0.48 29.30
C PHE A 452 2.31 -1.06 30.06
N LYS A 453 2.34 -2.37 30.32
CA LYS A 453 3.54 -3.06 30.82
C LYS A 453 4.72 -2.92 29.85
N ARG A 454 4.47 -3.04 28.54
CA ARG A 454 5.49 -2.85 27.49
C ARG A 454 5.86 -1.38 27.29
N GLN A 455 4.89 -0.49 27.45
CA GLN A 455 5.14 0.96 27.50
C GLN A 455 6.16 1.29 28.61
N LYS A 456 5.96 0.77 29.82
CA LYS A 456 6.86 0.99 30.96
C LYS A 456 8.28 0.44 30.71
N GLN A 457 8.40 -0.55 29.84
CA GLN A 457 9.68 -1.12 29.38
C GLN A 457 10.34 -0.29 28.25
N GLY A 458 9.72 0.81 27.80
CA GLY A 458 10.26 1.71 26.78
C GLY A 458 9.98 1.28 25.33
N GLU A 459 9.13 0.28 25.10
CA GLU A 459 8.87 -0.22 23.73
C GLU A 459 8.06 0.76 22.85
N HIS A 460 7.28 1.66 23.46
CA HIS A 460 6.49 2.65 22.74
C HIS A 460 6.12 3.85 23.64
N PRO A 461 5.81 5.03 23.06
CA PRO A 461 5.42 6.20 23.85
C PRO A 461 4.08 6.02 24.56
N ALA A 462 3.90 6.72 25.68
CA ALA A 462 2.62 6.80 26.37
C ALA A 462 1.63 7.68 25.59
N PRO A 463 0.32 7.34 25.56
CA PRO A 463 -0.71 8.24 25.07
C PRO A 463 -1.03 9.33 26.10
N ASP A 464 -1.47 10.48 25.61
CA ASP A 464 -2.04 11.52 26.46
C ASP A 464 -3.47 11.14 26.88
N ILE A 465 -4.21 10.49 25.98
CA ILE A 465 -5.60 10.06 26.19
C ILE A 465 -5.78 8.60 25.73
N LEU A 466 -6.37 7.79 26.62
CA LEU A 466 -6.79 6.41 26.40
C LEU A 466 -8.31 6.35 26.30
N PHE A 467 -8.83 6.12 25.09
CA PHE A 467 -10.24 5.88 24.84
C PHE A 467 -10.60 4.40 25.03
N ILE A 468 -11.70 4.14 25.72
CA ILE A 468 -12.30 2.80 25.86
C ILE A 468 -13.67 2.84 25.20
N ASP A 469 -13.92 1.96 24.23
CA ASP A 469 -15.25 1.80 23.63
C ASP A 469 -16.21 1.08 24.57
N GLY A 470 -16.69 1.83 25.56
CA GLY A 470 -17.90 1.54 26.29
C GLY A 470 -17.97 2.21 27.66
N GLY A 471 -18.70 1.58 28.58
CA GLY A 471 -19.30 2.23 29.75
C GLY A 471 -18.40 2.42 30.96
N LYS A 472 -18.96 2.99 32.04
CA LYS A 472 -18.27 3.29 33.30
C LYS A 472 -17.51 2.10 33.89
N GLY A 473 -18.09 0.89 33.85
CA GLY A 473 -17.42 -0.30 34.36
C GLY A 473 -16.14 -0.65 33.59
N GLN A 474 -16.14 -0.47 32.27
CA GLN A 474 -15.01 -0.79 31.40
C GLN A 474 -13.88 0.23 31.56
N VAL A 475 -14.23 1.50 31.75
CA VAL A 475 -13.29 2.56 32.14
C VAL A 475 -12.64 2.23 33.48
N GLY A 476 -13.43 1.80 34.47
CA GLY A 476 -12.91 1.42 35.79
C GLY A 476 -11.92 0.26 35.75
N GLU A 477 -12.12 -0.73 34.87
CA GLU A 477 -11.14 -1.81 34.69
C GLU A 477 -9.84 -1.36 34.03
N ALA A 478 -9.93 -0.44 33.06
CA ALA A 478 -8.74 0.18 32.49
C ALA A 478 -7.96 1.00 33.54
N GLU A 479 -8.67 1.71 34.41
CA GLU A 479 -8.09 2.47 35.53
C GLU A 479 -7.36 1.55 36.52
N LYS A 480 -7.98 0.43 36.93
CA LYS A 480 -7.33 -0.58 37.77
C LYS A 480 -6.06 -1.13 37.13
N ALA A 481 -6.10 -1.48 35.84
CA ALA A 481 -4.94 -2.00 35.12
C ALA A 481 -3.77 -1.01 35.07
N LEU A 482 -4.03 0.29 34.91
CA LEU A 482 -2.99 1.32 34.96
C LEU A 482 -2.48 1.56 36.37
N ALA A 483 -3.37 1.54 37.38
CA ALA A 483 -3.00 1.70 38.79
C ALA A 483 -2.06 0.58 39.26
N GLU A 484 -2.30 -0.67 38.86
CA GLU A 484 -1.39 -1.81 39.14
C GLU A 484 0.02 -1.60 38.57
N LEU A 485 0.14 -0.86 37.46
CA LEU A 485 1.41 -0.52 36.84
C LEU A 485 2.01 0.79 37.35
N GLN A 486 1.31 1.50 38.25
CA GLN A 486 1.66 2.82 38.78
C GLN A 486 1.80 3.88 37.67
N ILE A 487 0.90 3.85 36.68
CA ILE A 487 0.86 4.79 35.56
C ILE A 487 -0.28 5.77 35.79
N ASN A 488 0.07 7.03 36.09
CA ASN A 488 -0.89 8.06 36.49
C ASN A 488 -0.97 9.25 35.51
N ASN A 489 -0.18 9.23 34.44
CA ASN A 489 0.00 10.33 33.50
C ASN A 489 -0.86 10.21 32.23
N VAL A 490 -1.91 9.36 32.26
CA VAL A 490 -2.76 9.06 31.10
C VAL A 490 -4.20 9.39 31.45
N MET A 491 -4.86 10.23 30.64
CA MET A 491 -6.29 10.51 30.81
C MET A 491 -7.10 9.35 30.21
N ILE A 492 -8.01 8.75 30.99
CA ILE A 492 -8.87 7.65 30.51
C ILE A 492 -10.27 8.17 30.22
N VAL A 493 -10.79 7.86 29.04
CA VAL A 493 -12.08 8.34 28.54
C VAL A 493 -12.90 7.16 28.00
N GLY A 494 -14.05 6.90 28.61
CA GLY A 494 -15.06 5.97 28.09
C GLY A 494 -15.99 6.66 27.09
N VAL A 495 -16.31 5.95 26.01
CA VAL A 495 -17.26 6.39 25.00
C VAL A 495 -18.44 5.44 25.00
N ALA A 496 -19.55 5.83 25.62
CA ALA A 496 -20.76 5.02 25.67
C ALA A 496 -21.78 5.47 24.61
N LYS A 497 -22.46 4.50 23.99
CA LYS A 497 -23.59 4.77 23.08
C LYS A 497 -24.73 5.44 23.85
N GLY A 498 -25.21 6.58 23.36
CA GLY A 498 -26.35 7.28 23.95
C GLY A 498 -27.66 6.48 23.88
N PRO A 499 -28.69 6.90 24.65
CA PRO A 499 -29.97 6.18 24.75
C PRO A 499 -30.68 5.95 23.41
N ASP A 500 -30.53 6.87 22.45
CA ASP A 500 -31.21 6.79 21.15
C ASP A 500 -30.41 6.08 20.04
N ARG A 501 -29.22 5.54 20.35
CA ARG A 501 -28.30 4.89 19.36
C ARG A 501 -28.04 5.73 18.09
N LYS A 502 -28.19 7.06 18.15
CA LYS A 502 -27.83 7.98 17.06
C LYS A 502 -26.37 8.43 17.20
N ALA A 503 -25.63 8.44 16.10
CA ALA A 503 -24.28 8.99 16.06
C ALA A 503 -24.30 10.48 16.44
N GLY A 504 -23.38 10.91 17.32
CA GLY A 504 -23.31 12.28 17.83
C GLY A 504 -23.96 12.53 19.21
N MET A 505 -24.64 11.54 19.80
CA MET A 505 -25.20 11.60 21.17
C MET A 505 -24.43 10.68 22.14
N GLU A 506 -23.11 10.65 22.02
CA GLU A 506 -22.25 9.79 22.84
C GLU A 506 -22.09 10.38 24.24
N LYS A 507 -22.13 9.51 25.25
CA LYS A 507 -21.82 9.93 26.63
C LYS A 507 -20.32 9.74 26.84
N ILE A 508 -19.64 10.84 27.12
CA ILE A 508 -18.21 10.84 27.45
C ILE A 508 -18.06 10.63 28.96
N ILE A 509 -17.32 9.59 29.35
CA ILE A 509 -17.14 9.20 30.76
C ILE A 509 -15.67 9.38 31.10
N LEU A 510 -15.34 10.30 31.99
CA LEU A 510 -13.96 10.46 32.49
C LEU A 510 -13.73 9.53 33.68
N ALA A 511 -12.58 8.85 33.73
CA ALA A 511 -12.16 8.12 34.92
C ALA A 511 -12.10 9.06 36.14
N GLY A 512 -12.51 8.55 37.31
CA GLY A 512 -12.59 9.34 38.54
C GLY A 512 -13.77 10.32 38.64
N ARG A 513 -14.67 10.42 37.64
CA ARG A 513 -15.91 11.22 37.72
C ARG A 513 -17.17 10.34 37.75
N ASP A 514 -18.15 10.75 38.56
CA ASP A 514 -19.40 10.01 38.69
C ASP A 514 -20.42 10.30 37.60
N GLN A 515 -20.43 11.52 37.08
CA GLN A 515 -21.31 11.95 36.01
C GLN A 515 -20.57 12.01 34.67
N PRO A 516 -21.22 11.64 33.56
CA PRO A 516 -20.69 11.89 32.22
C PRO A 516 -20.36 13.37 32.02
N LEU A 517 -19.35 13.64 31.21
CA LEU A 517 -19.00 14.99 30.81
C LEU A 517 -20.01 15.49 29.79
N ASP A 518 -20.59 16.66 30.05
CA ASP A 518 -21.38 17.38 29.06
C ASP A 518 -20.45 17.98 28.01
N VAL A 519 -20.65 17.55 26.76
CA VAL A 519 -19.89 18.02 25.60
C VAL A 519 -20.81 18.86 24.74
N THR A 520 -20.30 19.95 24.17
CA THR A 520 -21.09 20.83 23.30
C THR A 520 -21.68 20.03 22.13
N PRO A 521 -23.01 20.06 21.90
CA PRO A 521 -23.63 19.39 20.76
C PRO A 521 -23.02 19.88 19.44
N GLY A 522 -22.57 18.95 18.60
CA GLY A 522 -21.92 19.28 17.31
C GLY A 522 -20.45 19.71 17.42
N ALA A 523 -19.82 19.61 18.60
CA ALA A 523 -18.40 19.84 18.75
C ALA A 523 -17.57 18.98 17.78
N ALA A 524 -16.54 19.58 17.17
CA ALA A 524 -15.63 18.88 16.29
C ALA A 524 -14.89 17.73 17.00
N ALA A 525 -14.70 17.84 18.33
CA ALA A 525 -14.19 16.79 19.20
C ALA A 525 -14.96 15.46 19.05
N LEU A 526 -16.30 15.51 19.00
CA LEU A 526 -17.14 14.32 18.89
C LEU A 526 -16.91 13.57 17.57
N LEU A 527 -16.67 14.30 16.47
CA LEU A 527 -16.34 13.70 15.19
C LEU A 527 -15.00 12.95 15.23
N LEU A 528 -14.01 13.47 15.97
CA LEU A 528 -12.72 12.82 16.15
C LEU A 528 -12.84 11.57 17.02
N ILE A 529 -13.57 11.64 18.14
CA ILE A 529 -13.82 10.50 19.02
C ILE A 529 -14.53 9.39 18.24
N GLN A 530 -15.57 9.74 17.47
CA GLN A 530 -16.28 8.81 16.61
C GLN A 530 -15.35 8.17 15.57
N GLN A 531 -14.52 8.97 14.90
CA GLN A 531 -13.57 8.47 13.89
C GLN A 531 -12.58 7.47 14.50
N ILE A 532 -12.07 7.73 15.70
CA ILE A 532 -11.14 6.85 16.41
C ILE A 532 -11.83 5.53 16.76
N ARG A 533 -13.07 5.57 17.28
CA ARG A 533 -13.85 4.38 17.62
C ARG A 533 -14.18 3.54 16.39
N ASP A 534 -14.67 4.17 15.32
CA ASP A 534 -15.02 3.48 14.08
C ASP A 534 -13.79 2.78 13.46
N GLU A 535 -12.60 3.40 13.58
CA GLU A 535 -11.34 2.80 13.15
C GLU A 535 -10.92 1.62 14.04
N ALA A 536 -11.12 1.69 15.36
CA ALA A 536 -10.91 0.58 16.29
C ALA A 536 -11.80 -0.61 15.93
N HIS A 537 -13.10 -0.35 15.77
CA HIS A 537 -14.08 -1.35 15.38
C HIS A 537 -13.76 -1.99 14.02
N ARG A 538 -13.41 -1.17 13.02
CA ARG A 538 -12.97 -1.65 11.69
C ARG A 538 -11.71 -2.53 11.80
N PHE A 539 -10.77 -2.16 12.65
CA PHE A 539 -9.54 -2.91 12.86
C PHE A 539 -9.77 -4.26 13.55
N ALA A 540 -10.74 -4.34 14.48
CA ALA A 540 -11.20 -5.60 15.05
C ALA A 540 -11.81 -6.53 13.98
N ILE A 541 -12.80 -6.06 13.21
CA ILE A 541 -13.51 -6.86 12.19
C ILE A 541 -12.57 -7.43 11.12
N THR A 542 -11.63 -6.62 10.64
CA THR A 542 -10.69 -7.05 9.59
C THR A 542 -9.77 -8.18 10.04
N GLY A 543 -9.40 -8.24 11.32
CA GLY A 543 -8.63 -9.34 11.90
C GLY A 543 -9.42 -10.65 11.91
N HIS A 544 -10.70 -10.56 12.30
CA HIS A 544 -11.63 -11.69 12.32
C HIS A 544 -11.92 -12.27 10.94
N ARG A 545 -12.01 -11.45 9.88
CA ARG A 545 -12.18 -11.98 8.51
C ARG A 545 -10.98 -12.81 8.05
N GLN A 546 -9.76 -12.40 8.40
CA GLN A 546 -8.54 -13.15 8.06
C GLN A 546 -8.40 -14.44 8.88
N ARG A 547 -8.78 -14.43 10.17
CA ARG A 547 -8.79 -15.63 11.01
C ARG A 547 -9.90 -16.60 10.66
N ARG A 548 -11.13 -16.15 10.40
CA ARG A 548 -12.23 -17.02 9.93
C ARG A 548 -11.89 -17.77 8.64
N SER A 549 -11.17 -17.12 7.72
CA SER A 549 -10.65 -17.78 6.51
C SER A 549 -9.62 -18.89 6.82
N LYS A 550 -8.83 -18.73 7.89
CA LYS A 550 -7.86 -19.74 8.37
C LYS A 550 -8.46 -20.80 9.30
N ALA A 551 -9.40 -20.46 10.18
CA ALA A 551 -10.03 -21.38 11.13
C ALA A 551 -11.02 -22.33 10.44
N ARG A 552 -11.73 -21.87 9.38
CA ARG A 552 -12.48 -22.77 8.46
C ARG A 552 -11.61 -23.80 7.76
N ASN A 553 -10.29 -23.65 7.77
CA ASN A 553 -9.36 -24.64 7.21
C ASN A 553 -8.92 -25.73 8.21
N ARG A 554 -9.44 -25.76 9.45
CA ARG A 554 -9.36 -26.98 10.28
C ARG A 554 -10.45 -27.94 9.77
N SER A 555 -10.02 -28.92 8.97
CA SER A 555 -10.92 -29.78 8.19
C SER A 555 -11.72 -30.71 9.11
N ARG A 556 -13.04 -30.84 8.93
CA ARG A 556 -13.84 -31.90 9.61
C ARG A 556 -13.29 -33.32 9.38
N LEU A 557 -12.44 -33.51 8.37
CA LEU A 557 -11.70 -34.75 8.11
C LEU A 557 -10.53 -34.98 9.09
N GLU A 558 -10.17 -34.02 9.92
CA GLU A 558 -9.10 -34.17 10.92
C GLU A 558 -9.56 -34.94 12.15
N ASP A 559 -10.85 -34.87 12.47
CA ASP A 559 -11.44 -35.47 13.67
C ASP A 559 -11.86 -36.94 13.47
N ILE A 560 -11.78 -37.46 12.24
CA ILE A 560 -12.15 -38.85 11.92
C ILE A 560 -11.02 -39.80 12.33
N ALA A 561 -11.20 -40.51 13.44
CA ALA A 561 -10.19 -41.45 13.94
C ALA A 561 -9.88 -42.55 12.91
N GLY A 562 -8.59 -42.75 12.57
CA GLY A 562 -8.14 -43.67 11.52
C GLY A 562 -7.93 -43.02 10.15
N LEU A 563 -8.28 -41.75 9.98
CA LEU A 563 -8.02 -40.97 8.78
C LEU A 563 -6.76 -40.11 8.90
N GLY A 564 -5.61 -40.73 8.59
CA GLY A 564 -4.31 -40.06 8.58
C GLY A 564 -4.15 -39.02 7.45
N PRO A 565 -3.12 -38.15 7.53
CA PRO A 565 -2.92 -37.02 6.62
C PRO A 565 -2.78 -37.44 5.14
N LYS A 566 -2.12 -38.57 4.86
CA LYS A 566 -1.98 -39.10 3.49
C LYS A 566 -3.32 -39.47 2.85
N ARG A 567 -4.17 -40.21 3.57
CA ARG A 567 -5.51 -40.62 3.10
C ARG A 567 -6.44 -39.42 2.92
N ARG A 568 -6.35 -38.43 3.82
CA ARG A 568 -7.08 -37.16 3.73
C ARG A 568 -6.71 -36.38 2.46
N GLN A 569 -5.42 -36.28 2.16
CA GLN A 569 -4.96 -35.63 0.95
C GLN A 569 -5.44 -36.35 -0.31
N SER A 570 -5.42 -37.69 -0.31
CA SER A 570 -5.96 -38.50 -1.42
C SER A 570 -7.46 -38.26 -1.62
N LEU A 571 -8.27 -38.22 -0.55
CA LEU A 571 -9.70 -37.91 -0.61
C LEU A 571 -9.97 -36.52 -1.21
N LEU A 572 -9.28 -35.50 -0.69
CA LEU A 572 -9.47 -34.13 -1.18
C LEU A 572 -9.01 -33.97 -2.63
N LYS A 573 -7.98 -34.68 -3.05
CA LYS A 573 -7.45 -34.65 -4.42
C LYS A 573 -8.39 -35.35 -5.40
N GLN A 574 -8.89 -36.54 -5.04
CA GLN A 574 -9.80 -37.34 -5.86
C GLN A 574 -11.18 -36.68 -6.00
N PHE A 575 -11.72 -36.14 -4.91
CA PHE A 575 -13.05 -35.54 -4.89
C PHE A 575 -13.07 -34.01 -5.07
N GLY A 576 -11.93 -33.38 -5.38
CA GLY A 576 -11.87 -31.95 -5.69
C GLY A 576 -12.17 -31.02 -4.50
N GLY A 577 -11.87 -31.46 -3.29
CA GLY A 577 -12.06 -30.72 -2.05
C GLY A 577 -13.14 -31.30 -1.13
N LEU A 578 -13.36 -30.66 0.03
CA LEU A 578 -14.23 -31.16 1.09
C LEU A 578 -15.69 -31.37 0.62
N GLN A 579 -16.19 -30.48 -0.25
CA GLN A 579 -17.57 -30.58 -0.76
C GLN A 579 -17.81 -31.82 -1.63
N GLY A 580 -16.79 -32.32 -2.34
CA GLY A 580 -16.92 -33.55 -3.09
C GLY A 580 -16.91 -34.78 -2.19
N VAL A 581 -16.10 -34.77 -1.11
CA VAL A 581 -16.09 -35.84 -0.11
C VAL A 581 -17.43 -35.94 0.62
N VAL A 582 -18.06 -34.81 0.94
CA VAL A 582 -19.40 -34.76 1.57
C VAL A 582 -20.48 -35.37 0.68
N LYS A 583 -20.37 -35.27 -0.65
CA LYS A 583 -21.37 -35.80 -1.59
C LYS A 583 -21.08 -37.23 -2.07
N ALA A 584 -19.92 -37.77 -1.71
CA ALA A 584 -19.50 -39.08 -2.18
C ALA A 584 -20.26 -40.18 -1.42
N SER A 585 -20.75 -41.19 -2.16
CA SER A 585 -21.31 -42.41 -1.54
C SER A 585 -20.22 -43.25 -0.88
N VAL A 586 -20.62 -44.15 0.03
CA VAL A 586 -19.71 -45.10 0.70
C VAL A 586 -18.90 -45.91 -0.32
N ASP A 587 -19.53 -46.34 -1.41
CA ASP A 587 -18.86 -47.11 -2.47
C ASP A 587 -17.85 -46.24 -3.24
N ALA A 588 -18.15 -44.97 -3.49
CA ALA A 588 -17.20 -44.03 -4.10
C ALA A 588 -16.01 -43.76 -3.18
N LEU A 589 -16.22 -43.61 -1.87
CA LEU A 589 -15.15 -43.42 -0.89
C LEU A 589 -14.22 -44.64 -0.77
N THR A 590 -14.77 -45.84 -0.99
CA THR A 590 -14.02 -47.12 -0.94
C THR A 590 -13.13 -47.32 -2.18
N SER A 591 -13.38 -46.59 -3.28
CA SER A 591 -12.55 -46.66 -4.49
C SER A 591 -11.14 -46.09 -4.31
N ILE A 592 -10.86 -45.40 -3.20
CA ILE A 592 -9.55 -44.84 -2.90
C ILE A 592 -8.68 -45.89 -2.20
N GLU A 593 -7.49 -46.08 -2.76
CA GLU A 593 -6.48 -46.96 -2.21
C GLU A 593 -6.17 -46.65 -0.74
N GLY A 594 -6.37 -47.65 0.12
CA GLY A 594 -6.16 -47.55 1.57
C GLY A 594 -7.36 -47.06 2.38
N ILE A 595 -8.55 -46.91 1.79
CA ILE A 595 -9.81 -46.68 2.52
C ILE A 595 -10.62 -47.98 2.54
N SER A 596 -10.74 -48.60 3.71
CA SER A 596 -11.62 -49.75 3.88
C SER A 596 -13.08 -49.33 3.90
N ARG A 597 -14.00 -50.24 3.56
CA ARG A 597 -15.44 -49.98 3.59
C ARG A 597 -15.92 -49.46 4.96
N HIS A 598 -15.34 -49.96 6.05
CA HIS A 598 -15.62 -49.49 7.41
C HIS A 598 -15.17 -48.03 7.65
N LEU A 599 -14.01 -47.63 7.09
CA LEU A 599 -13.56 -46.24 7.18
C LEU A 599 -14.38 -45.32 6.27
N ALA A 600 -14.75 -45.79 5.07
CA ALA A 600 -15.65 -45.08 4.16
C ALA A 600 -17.03 -44.82 4.79
N GLN A 601 -17.59 -45.82 5.48
CA GLN A 601 -18.85 -45.67 6.22
C GLN A 601 -18.72 -44.60 7.30
N ARG A 602 -17.67 -44.64 8.13
CA ARG A 602 -17.45 -43.61 9.16
C ARG A 602 -17.27 -42.20 8.60
N ILE A 603 -16.60 -42.07 7.44
CA ILE A 603 -16.48 -40.78 6.75
C ILE A 603 -17.86 -40.30 6.30
N TYR A 604 -18.64 -41.18 5.67
CA TYR A 604 -19.99 -40.88 5.21
C TYR A 604 -20.90 -40.45 6.38
N ASP A 605 -20.92 -41.24 7.45
CA ASP A 605 -21.74 -40.98 8.64
C ASP A 605 -21.38 -39.64 9.30
N THR A 606 -20.10 -39.30 9.40
CA THR A 606 -19.64 -38.02 9.98
C THR A 606 -20.22 -36.79 9.26
N PHE A 607 -20.55 -36.93 7.97
CA PHE A 607 -21.10 -35.84 7.16
C PHE A 607 -22.62 -35.92 6.94
N HIS A 608 -23.26 -37.06 7.24
CA HIS A 608 -24.69 -37.29 7.00
C HIS A 608 -25.50 -37.57 8.29
N GLN A 609 -24.88 -37.65 9.47
CA GLN A 609 -25.58 -37.86 10.76
C GLN A 609 -26.26 -36.60 11.35
N GLN A 610 -26.43 -35.50 10.60
CA GLN A 610 -27.10 -34.29 11.13
C GLN A 610 -28.55 -34.09 10.67
N ASP A 611 -29.17 -35.04 9.97
CA ASP A 611 -30.55 -34.87 9.46
C ASP A 611 -31.63 -35.70 10.21
N ASP A 612 -31.30 -36.34 11.34
CA ASP A 612 -32.29 -36.95 12.24
C ASP A 612 -32.13 -36.43 13.67
N HIS A 613 -32.58 -35.18 13.92
CA HIS A 613 -33.26 -34.70 15.14
C HIS A 613 -33.72 -33.24 15.04
#